data_AF-A0A2V5TFM2-F1
#
_entry.id   AF-A0A2V5TFM2-F1
#
_cell.length_a   1.000
_cell.length_b   1.000
_cell.length_c   1.000
_cell.angle_alpha   90.00
_cell.angle_beta   90.00
_cell.angle_gamma   90.00
#
_symmetry.space_group_name_H-M   'P 1'
#
loop_
_entity.id
_entity.type
_entity.pdbx_description
1 polymer ?
#
loop_
_entity_poly.entity_id
_entity_poly.type
_entity_poly.pdbx_seq_one_letter_code
_entity_poly.pdbx_strand_id
1 'polypeptide(L)'
;MWYAHVIGYGFSVFAEAILVKSLVETLWDCIAPKSSDNPQIRQPPWQGDALARIEGVLYIAFLQLGLGQLIGLWLLLKVAGQWKRWMDDGDEKTQKPDGRSVFNIFLIGNALTVLYSFVGFKIIGWIIAERVLQVCWVSLSVIASTLVLWAWIPGQRKSRFL
;
A
#
# COMPACT_ATOMS: atom_id res chain seq x y z
N MET A 1 4.01 21.73 19.32
CA MET A 1 2.74 20.97 19.39
C MET A 1 3.01 19.50 19.07
N TRP A 2 3.28 18.68 20.10
CA TRP A 2 3.68 17.27 19.93
C TRP A 2 2.55 16.39 19.35
N TYR A 3 1.29 16.74 19.62
CA TYR A 3 0.10 16.03 19.15
C TYR A 3 0.00 15.98 17.62
N ALA A 4 0.54 16.99 16.90
CA ALA A 4 0.54 17.01 15.43
C ALA A 4 1.30 15.81 14.85
N HIS A 5 2.41 15.42 15.48
CA HIS A 5 3.22 14.28 15.08
C HIS A 5 2.44 12.99 15.33
N VAL A 6 1.84 12.84 16.51
CA VAL A 6 1.02 11.67 16.84
C VAL A 6 -0.12 11.47 15.84
N ILE A 7 -0.78 12.56 15.42
CA ILE A 7 -1.86 12.50 14.44
C ILE A 7 -1.34 12.10 13.05
N GLY A 8 -0.24 12.70 12.58
CA GLY A 8 0.32 12.39 11.26
C GLY A 8 0.86 10.96 11.14
N TYR A 9 1.64 10.51 12.13
CA TYR A 9 2.12 9.12 12.21
C TYR A 9 0.96 8.14 12.41
N GLY A 10 0.00 8.48 13.27
CA GLY A 10 -1.20 7.66 13.48
C GLY A 10 -2.02 7.50 12.19
N PHE A 11 -2.19 8.57 11.41
CA PHE A 11 -2.88 8.50 10.12
C PHE A 11 -2.19 7.54 9.17
N SER A 12 -0.86 7.64 8.99
CA SER A 12 -0.14 6.72 8.11
C SER A 12 -0.16 5.29 8.63
N VAL A 13 -0.07 5.03 9.93
CA VAL A 13 -0.03 3.64 10.41
C VAL A 13 -1.41 2.99 10.39
N PHE A 14 -2.46 3.69 10.84
CA PHE A 14 -3.78 3.10 11.02
C PHE A 14 -4.65 3.17 9.77
N ALA A 15 -4.71 4.32 9.07
CA ALA A 15 -5.54 4.45 7.88
C ALA A 15 -5.01 3.55 6.75
N GLU A 16 -3.69 3.50 6.61
CA GLU A 16 -3.03 2.62 5.65
C GLU A 16 -3.29 1.14 5.98
N ALA A 17 -3.08 0.72 7.24
CA ALA A 17 -3.21 -0.69 7.63
C ALA A 17 -4.61 -1.26 7.39
N ILE A 18 -5.66 -0.44 7.41
CA ILE A 18 -7.02 -0.89 7.13
C ILE A 18 -7.29 -0.85 5.62
N LEU A 19 -7.07 0.30 4.98
CA LEU A 19 -7.50 0.53 3.60
C LEU A 19 -6.59 -0.16 2.58
N VAL A 20 -5.27 -0.08 2.76
CA VAL A 20 -4.30 -0.72 1.84
C VAL A 20 -4.39 -2.23 1.96
N LYS A 21 -4.49 -2.75 3.18
CA LYS A 21 -4.68 -4.19 3.41
C LYS A 21 -5.93 -4.71 2.71
N SER A 22 -7.08 -4.07 2.93
CA SER A 22 -8.35 -4.50 2.32
C SER A 22 -8.28 -4.48 0.79
N LEU A 23 -7.65 -3.46 0.20
CA LEU A 23 -7.46 -3.35 -1.25
C LEU A 23 -6.51 -4.43 -1.79
N VAL A 24 -5.38 -4.65 -1.14
CA VAL A 24 -4.40 -5.68 -1.53
C VAL A 24 -5.00 -7.08 -1.41
N GLU A 25 -5.75 -7.36 -0.35
CA GLU A 25 -6.47 -8.64 -0.19
C GLU A 25 -7.50 -8.84 -1.29
N THR A 26 -8.28 -7.81 -1.62
CA THR A 26 -9.27 -7.87 -2.71
C THR A 26 -8.61 -8.14 -4.07
N LEU A 27 -7.45 -7.52 -4.34
CA LEU A 27 -6.68 -7.78 -5.56
C LEU A 27 -6.14 -9.22 -5.60
N TRP A 28 -5.62 -9.72 -4.46
CA TRP A 28 -5.17 -11.10 -4.34
C TRP A 28 -6.30 -12.10 -4.55
N ASP A 29 -7.48 -11.84 -4.00
CA ASP A 29 -8.67 -12.69 -4.18
C ASP A 29 -9.16 -12.71 -5.64
N CYS A 30 -8.93 -11.63 -6.39
CA CYS A 30 -9.26 -11.57 -7.82
C CYS A 30 -8.30 -12.40 -8.69
N ILE A 31 -7.03 -12.47 -8.31
CA ILE A 31 -5.96 -13.08 -9.13
C ILE A 31 -5.70 -14.54 -8.73
N ALA A 32 -5.75 -14.86 -7.43
CA ALA A 32 -5.51 -16.20 -6.91
C ALA A 32 -6.41 -16.46 -5.68
N PRO A 33 -7.67 -16.89 -5.91
CA PRO A 33 -8.59 -17.23 -4.82
C PRO A 33 -7.99 -18.34 -3.95
N LYS A 34 -8.06 -18.21 -2.62
CA LYS A 34 -7.43 -19.14 -1.64
C LYS A 34 -5.90 -19.15 -1.62
N SER A 35 -5.23 -18.16 -2.22
CA SER A 35 -3.76 -18.03 -2.12
C SER A 35 -3.25 -17.79 -0.68
N SER A 36 -4.12 -17.39 0.25
CA SER A 36 -3.78 -17.24 1.68
C SER A 36 -3.29 -18.53 2.34
N ASP A 37 -3.75 -19.68 1.85
CA ASP A 37 -3.52 -20.98 2.48
C ASP A 37 -2.25 -21.67 1.96
N ASN A 38 -1.68 -21.16 0.86
CA ASN A 38 -0.49 -21.73 0.22
C ASN A 38 0.71 -20.78 0.30
N PRO A 39 1.65 -21.00 1.25
CA PRO A 39 2.83 -20.14 1.43
C PRO A 39 3.79 -20.14 0.24
N GLN A 40 3.68 -21.14 -0.65
CA GLN A 40 4.41 -21.18 -1.92
C GLN A 40 3.89 -20.18 -2.95
N ILE A 41 2.61 -19.80 -2.86
CA ILE A 41 1.94 -18.89 -3.80
C ILE A 41 1.96 -17.45 -3.26
N ARG A 42 1.70 -17.25 -1.97
CA ARG A 42 1.69 -15.94 -1.31
C ARG A 42 2.48 -15.99 0.00
N GLN A 43 3.33 -15.00 0.24
CA GLN A 43 3.97 -14.87 1.56
C GLN A 43 2.91 -14.63 2.64
N PRO A 44 3.19 -15.03 3.90
CA PRO A 44 2.23 -14.84 4.99
C PRO A 44 1.78 -13.37 5.09
N PRO A 45 0.46 -13.10 5.16
CA PRO A 45 -0.09 -11.74 5.09
C PRO A 45 0.45 -10.83 6.21
N TRP A 46 0.77 -11.39 7.38
CA TRP A 46 1.33 -10.63 8.50
C TRP A 46 2.70 -9.99 8.19
N GLN A 47 3.51 -10.59 7.30
CA GLN A 47 4.82 -10.03 6.93
C GLN A 47 4.63 -8.76 6.09
N GLY A 48 3.67 -8.78 5.16
CA GLY A 48 3.28 -7.60 4.40
C GLY A 48 2.71 -6.50 5.28
N ASP A 49 1.81 -6.85 6.20
CA ASP A 49 1.20 -5.91 7.14
C ASP A 49 2.24 -5.27 8.07
N ALA A 50 3.18 -6.05 8.61
CA ALA A 50 4.24 -5.55 9.47
C ALA A 50 5.19 -4.61 8.70
N LEU A 51 5.58 -5.00 7.48
CA LEU A 51 6.44 -4.20 6.63
C LEU A 51 5.79 -2.86 6.28
N ALA A 52 4.51 -2.86 5.89
CA ALA A 52 3.77 -1.64 5.56
C ALA A 52 3.73 -0.65 6.73
N ARG A 53 3.52 -1.13 7.97
CA ARG A 53 3.54 -0.27 9.17
C ARG A 53 4.91 0.34 9.45
N ILE A 54 5.97 -0.46 9.30
CA ILE A 54 7.35 0.03 9.47
C ILE A 54 7.67 1.07 8.40
N GLU A 55 7.27 0.81 7.16
CA GLU A 55 7.43 1.74 6.03
C GLU A 55 6.67 3.03 6.24
N GLY A 56 5.43 2.97 6.75
CA GLY A 56 4.64 4.16 7.07
C GLY A 56 5.36 5.12 8.00
N VAL A 57 5.97 4.60 9.08
CA VAL A 57 6.77 5.38 10.03
C VAL A 57 8.07 5.85 9.38
N LEU A 58 8.77 4.96 8.69
CA LEU A 58 10.07 5.25 8.06
C LEU A 58 9.96 6.34 7.00
N TYR A 59 8.93 6.30 6.16
CA TYR A 59 8.70 7.27 5.09
C TYR A 59 8.38 8.65 5.65
N ILE A 60 7.54 8.76 6.69
CA ILE A 60 7.33 10.04 7.36
C ILE A 60 8.64 10.56 7.94
N ALA A 61 9.42 9.73 8.63
CA ALA A 61 10.70 10.13 9.21
C ALA A 61 11.69 10.64 8.14
N PHE A 62 11.82 9.93 7.01
CA PHE A 62 12.66 10.37 5.89
C PHE A 62 12.18 11.68 5.29
N LEU A 63 10.87 11.90 5.15
CA LEU A 63 10.33 13.17 4.67
C LEU A 63 10.61 14.32 5.65
N GLN A 64 10.50 14.09 6.97
CA GLN A 64 10.81 15.10 7.99
C GLN A 64 12.29 15.48 8.00
N LEU A 65 13.18 14.53 7.74
CA LEU A 65 14.64 14.77 7.68
C LEU A 65 15.09 15.35 6.33
N GLY A 66 14.18 15.58 5.37
CA GLY A 66 14.55 16.02 4.02
C GLY A 66 15.23 14.93 3.17
N LEU A 67 15.23 13.68 3.64
CA LEU A 67 15.86 12.51 3.02
C LEU A 67 14.87 11.74 2.12
N GLY A 68 13.95 12.43 1.45
CA GLY A 68 12.94 11.80 0.60
C GLY A 68 13.51 10.91 -0.52
N GLN A 69 14.75 11.16 -0.94
CA GLN A 69 15.47 10.34 -1.91
C GLN A 69 15.70 8.89 -1.43
N LEU A 70 15.83 8.68 -0.12
CA LEU A 70 16.00 7.34 0.47
C LEU A 70 14.75 6.48 0.32
N ILE A 71 13.56 7.08 0.22
CA ILE A 71 12.32 6.35 -0.09
C ILE A 71 12.43 5.72 -1.48
N GLY A 72 12.92 6.47 -2.46
CA GLY A 72 13.17 5.98 -3.81
C GLY A 72 14.19 4.84 -3.84
N LEU A 73 15.32 4.99 -3.12
CA LEU A 73 16.34 3.95 -3.00
C LEU A 73 15.79 2.67 -2.35
N TRP A 74 14.99 2.82 -1.29
CA TRP A 74 14.34 1.70 -0.62
C TRP A 74 13.37 0.96 -1.54
N LEU A 75 12.54 1.68 -2.29
CA LEU A 75 11.62 1.09 -3.27
C LEU A 75 12.36 0.33 -4.37
N LEU A 76 13.45 0.90 -4.89
CA LEU A 76 14.30 0.22 -5.88
C LEU A 76 14.87 -1.09 -5.33
N LEU A 77 15.34 -1.09 -4.07
CA LEU A 77 15.84 -2.28 -3.41
C LEU A 77 14.77 -3.36 -3.27
N LYS A 78 13.53 -2.98 -2.90
CA LYS A 78 12.41 -3.93 -2.81
C LYS A 78 12.06 -4.54 -4.17
N VAL A 79 12.03 -3.72 -5.22
CA VAL A 79 11.77 -4.19 -6.59
C VAL A 79 12.87 -5.14 -7.04
N ALA A 80 14.13 -4.79 -6.83
CA ALA A 80 15.29 -5.60 -7.20
C ALA A 80 15.33 -6.95 -6.44
N GLY A 81 15.03 -6.95 -5.14
CA GLY A 81 15.03 -8.16 -4.31
C GLY A 81 14.01 -9.22 -4.73
N GLN A 82 12.99 -8.84 -5.51
CA GLN A 82 11.96 -9.74 -6.00
C GLN A 82 12.03 -9.96 -7.53
N TRP A 83 13.09 -9.48 -8.20
CA TRP A 83 13.22 -9.54 -9.66
C TRP A 83 12.98 -10.92 -10.26
N LYS A 84 13.54 -11.96 -9.63
CA LYS A 84 13.37 -13.35 -10.05
C LYS A 84 11.89 -13.80 -10.00
N ARG A 85 11.12 -13.31 -9.03
CA ARG A 85 9.70 -13.64 -8.86
C ARG A 85 8.82 -12.91 -9.88
N TRP A 86 9.24 -11.73 -10.35
CA TRP A 86 8.52 -10.97 -11.36
C TRP A 86 8.61 -11.59 -12.77
N MET A 87 9.70 -12.31 -13.04
CA MET A 87 9.94 -13.00 -14.33
C MET A 87 9.42 -14.45 -14.35
N ASP A 88 8.77 -14.89 -13.27
CA ASP A 88 8.25 -16.25 -13.15
C ASP A 88 6.90 -16.31 -13.89
N ASP A 89 6.91 -16.92 -15.07
CA ASP A 89 5.70 -17.18 -15.84
C ASP A 89 4.83 -18.15 -15.01
N GLY A 90 3.64 -17.70 -14.64
CA GLY A 90 2.73 -18.44 -13.77
C GLY A 90 2.46 -19.86 -14.28
N ASP A 91 2.15 -20.78 -13.38
CA ASP A 91 1.84 -22.17 -13.72
C ASP A 91 0.35 -22.45 -13.46
N GLU A 92 -0.40 -22.70 -14.54
CA GLU A 92 -1.82 -23.03 -14.49
C GLU A 92 -2.10 -24.31 -13.69
N LYS A 93 -1.18 -25.27 -13.66
CA LYS A 93 -1.36 -26.53 -12.94
C LYS A 93 -1.29 -26.35 -11.42
N THR A 94 -0.56 -25.34 -10.95
CA THR A 94 -0.41 -25.01 -9.52
C THR A 94 -1.22 -23.78 -9.10
N GLN A 95 -2.08 -23.25 -9.98
CA GLN A 95 -2.85 -22.00 -9.77
C GLN A 95 -1.94 -20.81 -9.37
N LYS A 96 -0.68 -20.84 -9.82
CA LYS A 96 0.29 -19.80 -9.48
C LYS A 96 0.06 -18.60 -10.42
N PRO A 97 -0.22 -17.41 -9.89
CA PRO A 97 -0.48 -16.25 -10.72
C PRO A 97 0.79 -15.79 -11.45
N ASP A 98 0.59 -15.22 -12.64
CA ASP A 98 1.65 -14.61 -13.45
C ASP A 98 2.43 -13.56 -12.64
N GLY A 99 3.76 -13.62 -12.71
CA GLY A 99 4.68 -12.70 -12.05
C GLY A 99 4.33 -11.23 -12.32
N ARG A 100 3.80 -10.90 -13.50
CA ARG A 100 3.34 -9.52 -13.82
C ARG A 100 2.15 -9.08 -12.99
N SER A 101 1.20 -9.98 -12.76
CA SER A 101 0.02 -9.69 -11.95
C SER A 101 0.41 -9.48 -10.48
N VAL A 102 1.31 -10.32 -9.96
CA VAL A 102 1.86 -10.17 -8.60
C VAL A 102 2.65 -8.88 -8.47
N PHE A 103 3.46 -8.53 -9.47
CA PHE A 103 4.21 -7.28 -9.51
C PHE A 103 3.30 -6.04 -9.48
N ASN A 104 2.19 -6.06 -10.23
CA ASN A 104 1.22 -4.96 -10.22
C ASN A 104 0.55 -4.79 -8.85
N ILE A 105 0.15 -5.89 -8.18
CA ILE A 105 -0.37 -5.81 -6.80
C ILE A 105 0.68 -5.19 -5.87
N PHE A 106 1.92 -5.65 -5.97
CA PHE A 106 3.03 -5.13 -5.19
C PHE A 106 3.24 -3.62 -5.41
N LEU A 107 3.24 -3.15 -6.65
CA LEU A 107 3.38 -1.73 -6.97
C LEU A 107 2.23 -0.89 -6.41
N ILE A 108 0.99 -1.35 -6.56
CA ILE A 108 -0.20 -0.66 -6.04
C ILE A 108 -0.11 -0.52 -4.52
N GLY A 109 0.23 -1.60 -3.80
CA GLY A 109 0.40 -1.57 -2.35
C GLY A 109 1.45 -0.54 -1.90
N ASN A 110 2.65 -0.57 -2.51
CA ASN A 110 3.71 0.38 -2.19
C ASN A 110 3.33 1.83 -2.52
N ALA A 111 2.69 2.07 -3.66
CA ALA A 111 2.25 3.40 -4.06
C ALA A 111 1.25 3.98 -3.06
N LEU A 112 0.32 3.16 -2.56
CA LEU A 112 -0.61 3.57 -1.52
C LEU A 112 0.10 3.85 -0.19
N THR A 113 1.01 2.98 0.27
CA THR A 113 1.82 3.24 1.48
C THR A 113 2.53 4.58 1.39
N VAL A 114 3.25 4.84 0.29
CA VAL A 114 3.93 6.13 0.07
C VAL A 114 2.94 7.30 0.09
N LEU A 115 1.77 7.16 -0.52
CA LEU A 115 0.73 8.19 -0.52
C LEU A 115 0.23 8.49 0.89
N TYR A 116 -0.13 7.46 1.67
CA TYR A 116 -0.60 7.62 3.05
C TYR A 116 0.48 8.22 3.95
N SER A 117 1.74 7.83 3.80
CA SER A 117 2.86 8.43 4.53
C SER A 117 3.11 9.88 4.14
N PHE A 118 3.03 10.21 2.84
CA PHE A 118 3.19 11.58 2.37
C PHE A 118 2.08 12.50 2.90
N VAL A 119 0.84 12.02 2.88
CA VAL A 119 -0.31 12.74 3.46
C VAL A 119 -0.14 12.87 4.97
N GLY A 120 0.27 11.82 5.67
CA GLY A 120 0.62 11.84 7.10
C GLY A 120 1.65 12.93 7.42
N PHE A 121 2.73 13.01 6.65
CA PHE A 121 3.74 14.08 6.76
C PHE A 121 3.15 15.48 6.54
N LYS A 122 2.30 15.66 5.52
CA LYS A 122 1.64 16.95 5.25
C LYS A 122 0.65 17.36 6.34
N ILE A 123 -0.06 16.40 6.93
CA ILE A 123 -0.96 16.64 8.08
C ILE A 123 -0.18 17.26 9.24
N ILE A 124 1.04 16.76 9.55
CA ILE A 124 1.87 17.34 10.61
C ILE A 124 2.12 18.83 10.34
N GLY A 125 2.52 19.17 9.11
CA GLY A 125 2.76 20.56 8.71
C GLY A 125 1.51 21.42 8.74
N TRP A 126 0.36 20.91 8.30
CA TRP A 126 -0.90 21.66 8.29
C TRP A 126 -1.51 21.86 9.67
N ILE A 127 -1.35 20.91 10.59
CA ILE A 127 -1.77 21.09 11.98
C ILE A 127 -0.92 22.18 12.65
N ILE A 128 0.40 22.17 12.43
CA ILE A 128 1.30 23.21 12.96
C ILE A 128 0.95 24.60 12.39
N ALA A 129 0.52 24.65 11.12
CA ALA A 129 0.10 25.88 10.46
C ALA A 129 -1.39 26.24 10.69
N GLU A 130 -2.09 25.54 11.60
CA GLU A 130 -3.51 25.73 11.93
C GLU A 130 -4.47 25.62 10.73
N ARG A 131 -4.06 24.93 9.66
CA ARG A 131 -4.84 24.72 8.42
C ARG A 131 -5.71 23.48 8.51
N VAL A 132 -6.63 23.46 9.48
CA VAL A 132 -7.49 22.30 9.78
C VAL A 132 -8.34 21.86 8.57
N LEU A 133 -8.79 22.81 7.75
CA LEU A 133 -9.60 22.49 6.56
C LEU A 133 -8.81 21.64 5.54
N GLN A 134 -7.52 21.91 5.34
CA GLN A 134 -6.66 21.14 4.44
C GLN A 134 -6.43 19.71 4.97
N VAL A 135 -6.27 19.56 6.28
CA VAL A 135 -6.17 18.25 6.94
C VAL A 135 -7.41 17.42 6.64
N CYS A 136 -8.60 17.95 6.91
CA CYS A 136 -9.85 17.21 6.70
C CYS A 136 -10.09 16.86 5.23
N TRP A 137 -10.00 17.84 4.32
CA TRP A 137 -10.32 17.63 2.91
C TRP A 137 -9.35 16.67 2.21
N VAL A 138 -8.05 16.82 2.46
CA VAL A 138 -7.04 15.95 1.82
C VAL A 138 -7.11 14.54 2.37
N SER A 139 -7.23 14.34 3.69
CA SER A 139 -7.43 13.01 4.26
C SER A 139 -8.69 12.33 3.74
N LEU A 140 -9.82 13.06 3.69
CA LEU A 140 -11.09 12.52 3.18
C LEU A 140 -11.01 12.16 1.69
N SER A 141 -10.40 13.01 0.86
CA SER A 141 -10.26 12.73 -0.58
C SER A 141 -9.39 11.50 -0.87
N VAL A 142 -8.30 11.31 -0.11
CA VAL A 142 -7.42 10.13 -0.25
C VAL A 142 -8.14 8.86 0.18
N ILE A 143 -8.87 8.90 1.30
CA ILE A 143 -9.69 7.78 1.77
C ILE A 143 -10.79 7.47 0.75
N ALA A 144 -11.53 8.48 0.30
CA ALA A 144 -12.61 8.32 -0.68
C ALA A 144 -12.09 7.73 -2.00
N SER A 145 -10.95 8.21 -2.51
CA SER A 145 -10.34 7.67 -3.72
C SER A 145 -9.92 6.21 -3.55
N THR A 146 -9.38 5.86 -2.38
CA THR A 146 -9.01 4.47 -2.06
C THR A 146 -10.24 3.56 -2.00
N LEU A 147 -11.34 4.03 -1.41
CA LEU A 147 -12.60 3.30 -1.35
C LEU A 147 -13.26 3.14 -2.72
N VAL A 148 -13.20 4.17 -3.58
CA VAL A 148 -13.69 4.09 -4.96
C VAL A 148 -12.92 3.04 -5.75
N LEU A 149 -11.59 3.04 -5.64
CA LEU A 149 -10.75 2.01 -6.26
C LEU A 149 -11.09 0.61 -5.71
N TRP A 150 -11.24 0.49 -4.40
CA TRP A 150 -11.63 -0.75 -3.75
C TRP A 150 -12.98 -1.29 -4.26
N ALA A 151 -14.00 -0.44 -4.38
CA ALA A 151 -15.32 -0.83 -4.87
C ALA A 151 -15.33 -1.13 -6.38
N TRP A 152 -14.44 -0.52 -7.16
CA TRP A 152 -14.35 -0.71 -8.61
C TRP A 152 -13.70 -2.05 -8.99
N ILE A 153 -12.73 -2.53 -8.21
CA ILE A 153 -11.97 -3.76 -8.48
C ILE A 153 -12.88 -5.01 -8.61
N PRO A 154 -13.81 -5.31 -7.66
CA PRO A 154 -14.72 -6.44 -7.79
C PRO A 154 -15.67 -6.35 -9.00
N GLY A 155 -16.00 -5.13 -9.44
CA GLY A 155 -16.85 -4.89 -10.62
C GLY A 155 -16.23 -5.41 -11.92
N GLN A 156 -14.90 -5.48 -11.98
CA GLN A 156 -14.15 -6.02 -13.13
C GLN A 156 -14.11 -7.56 -13.15
N ARG A 157 -14.59 -8.24 -12.11
CA ARG A 157 -14.64 -9.71 -12.03
C ARG A 157 -15.56 -10.36 -13.08
N LYS A 158 -16.43 -9.58 -13.74
CA LYS A 158 -17.47 -10.08 -14.65
C LYS A 158 -17.08 -10.30 -16.12
N SER A 159 -15.88 -9.94 -16.60
CA SER A 159 -15.56 -10.05 -18.04
C SER A 159 -14.74 -11.26 -18.49
N ARG A 160 -14.56 -12.29 -17.65
CA ARG A 160 -13.84 -13.53 -18.02
C ARG A 160 -14.71 -14.79 -18.07
N PHE A 161 -16.01 -14.63 -18.30
CA PHE A 161 -16.89 -15.69 -18.78
C PHE A 161 -17.64 -15.21 -20.02
N LEU A 162 -16.93 -15.04 -21.12
CA LEU A 162 -17.45 -15.04 -22.49
C LEU A 162 -16.48 -15.84 -23.35
#